data_AF-A0AAU9TSX2-F1
#
_entry.id   AF-A0AAU9TSX2-F1
#
_cell.length_a   1.000
_cell.length_b   1.000
_cell.length_c   1.000
_cell.angle_alpha   90.00
_cell.angle_beta   90.00
_cell.angle_gamma   90.00
#
_symmetry.space_group_name_H-M   'P 1'
#
loop_
_entity.id
_entity.type
_entity.pdbx_description
1 polymer ?
#
loop_
_entity_poly.entity_id
_entity_poly.type
_entity_poly.pdbx_seq_one_letter_code
_entity_poly.pdbx_strand_id
1 'polypeptide(L)'
;MADVENRTTNSINTFFMELTSEDGGEFSNFCRMSSTDFEFLLHKIGPIIEKQQTRLRMPIPAKIRLALTLRYLATGDSYKSLHYLFKVSTPAISQIIPEVCKAINSVLKDQIKLPQTPAEWLSIEEGFRRKFPRCVGAIDGKHIVIKCPPHSGSQYYNISIHIASY
;
A
#
# COMPACT_ATOMS: atom_id res chain seq x y z
N MET A 1 -16.76 -27.17 11.05
CA MET A 1 -16.01 -26.38 10.04
C MET A 1 -16.30 -24.88 10.16
N ALA A 2 -17.53 -24.44 10.43
CA ALA A 2 -17.85 -23.03 10.69
C ALA A 2 -17.14 -22.43 11.93
N ASP A 3 -16.91 -23.22 12.99
CA ASP A 3 -16.29 -22.73 14.23
C ASP A 3 -14.82 -22.31 14.09
N VAL A 4 -14.08 -22.88 13.14
CA VAL A 4 -12.64 -22.59 12.96
C VAL A 4 -12.43 -21.30 12.17
N GLU A 5 -13.25 -21.04 11.13
CA GLU A 5 -13.21 -19.78 10.37
C GLU A 5 -13.67 -18.58 11.21
N ASN A 6 -14.65 -18.77 12.09
CA ASN A 6 -15.12 -17.73 13.01
C ASN A 6 -14.05 -17.39 14.08
N ARG A 7 -13.36 -18.40 14.62
CA ARG A 7 -12.20 -18.19 15.50
C ARG A 7 -11.05 -17.45 14.82
N THR A 8 -10.81 -17.71 13.54
CA THR A 8 -9.72 -17.09 12.78
C THR A 8 -9.98 -15.61 12.54
N THR A 9 -11.22 -15.25 12.16
CA THR A 9 -11.64 -13.86 11.99
C THR A 9 -11.58 -13.09 13.31
N ASN A 10 -12.03 -13.72 14.40
CA ASN A 10 -11.93 -13.15 15.74
C ASN A 10 -10.48 -12.93 16.16
N SER A 11 -9.58 -13.89 15.92
CA SER A 11 -8.16 -13.76 16.25
C SER A 11 -7.48 -12.61 15.49
N ILE A 12 -7.83 -12.40 14.22
CA ILE A 12 -7.26 -11.31 13.41
C ILE A 12 -7.84 -9.97 13.84
N ASN A 13 -9.13 -9.91 14.19
CA ASN A 13 -9.74 -8.70 14.74
C ASN A 13 -9.14 -8.34 16.11
N THR A 14 -8.89 -9.33 16.97
CA THR A 14 -8.18 -9.14 18.23
C THR A 14 -6.77 -8.61 18.00
N PHE A 15 -6.04 -9.18 17.03
CA PHE A 15 -4.71 -8.69 16.65
C PHE A 15 -4.76 -7.24 16.14
N PHE A 16 -5.73 -6.88 15.32
CA PHE A 16 -5.91 -5.48 14.91
C PHE A 16 -6.27 -4.57 16.08
N MET A 17 -7.12 -5.02 17.00
CA MET A 17 -7.46 -4.27 18.20
C MET A 17 -6.24 -4.03 19.08
N GLU A 18 -5.41 -5.06 19.27
CA GLU A 18 -4.13 -4.98 20.00
C GLU A 18 -3.21 -3.93 19.36
N LEU A 19 -2.95 -4.02 18.04
CA LEU A 19 -2.16 -3.05 17.28
C LEU A 19 -2.69 -1.62 17.33
N THR A 20 -4.01 -1.44 17.50
CA THR A 20 -4.62 -0.10 17.65
C THR A 20 -4.71 0.39 19.09
N SER A 21 -4.62 -0.51 20.07
CA SER A 21 -4.69 -0.18 21.50
C SER A 21 -3.36 0.28 22.06
N GLU A 22 -2.26 -0.11 21.40
CA GLU A 22 -0.93 0.36 21.73
C GLU A 22 -0.69 1.76 21.14
N ASP A 23 -0.47 2.73 22.01
CA ASP A 23 -0.21 4.15 21.68
C ASP A 23 1.10 4.35 20.90
N GLY A 24 1.84 3.27 20.60
CA GLY A 24 3.14 3.25 19.93
C GLY A 24 3.09 3.36 18.39
N GLY A 25 1.91 3.48 17.79
CA GLY A 25 1.77 3.60 16.33
C GLY A 25 2.05 2.30 15.57
N GLU A 26 1.94 1.15 16.24
CA GLU A 26 2.21 -0.16 15.65
C GLU A 26 1.33 -0.46 14.43
N PHE A 27 0.06 -0.08 14.48
CA PHE A 27 -0.84 -0.17 13.33
C PHE A 27 -0.31 0.60 12.11
N SER A 28 0.21 1.82 12.34
CA SER A 28 0.80 2.64 11.28
C SER A 28 2.04 1.99 10.69
N ASN A 29 2.91 1.40 11.53
CA ASN A 29 4.06 0.65 11.04
C ASN A 29 3.65 -0.63 10.29
N PHE A 30 2.56 -1.28 10.73
CA PHE A 30 2.08 -2.51 10.14
C PHE A 30 1.49 -2.28 8.74
N CYS A 31 0.59 -1.29 8.60
CA CYS A 31 -0.11 -0.95 7.37
C CYS A 31 0.58 0.15 6.53
N ARG A 32 1.62 0.81 7.05
CA ARG A 32 2.19 2.07 6.51
C ARG A 32 1.14 3.17 6.31
N MET A 33 0.11 3.18 7.17
CA MET A 33 -1.07 4.05 7.07
C MET A 33 -1.67 4.27 8.45
N SER A 34 -2.12 5.49 8.74
CA SER A 34 -2.81 5.79 10.00
C SER A 34 -4.12 5.01 10.14
N SER A 35 -4.55 4.73 11.37
CA SER A 35 -5.83 4.05 11.62
C SER A 35 -7.02 4.83 11.06
N THR A 36 -6.96 6.17 11.09
CA THR A 36 -8.00 7.06 10.55
C THR A 36 -8.08 6.97 9.03
N ASP A 37 -6.95 6.99 8.33
CA ASP A 37 -6.91 6.85 6.88
C ASP A 37 -7.34 5.45 6.44
N PHE A 38 -6.98 4.43 7.24
CA PHE A 38 -7.39 3.06 7.00
C PHE A 38 -8.92 2.92 7.05
N GLU A 39 -9.57 3.43 8.09
CA GLU A 39 -11.03 3.37 8.22
C GLU A 39 -11.73 4.21 7.14
N PHE A 40 -11.17 5.38 6.79
CA PHE A 40 -11.65 6.18 5.67
C PHE A 40 -11.58 5.42 4.35
N LEU A 41 -10.45 4.78 4.06
CA LEU A 41 -10.27 3.99 2.85
C LEU A 41 -11.19 2.77 2.85
N LEU A 42 -11.30 2.07 3.98
CA LEU A 42 -12.19 0.92 4.17
C LEU A 42 -13.64 1.31 3.89
N HIS A 43 -14.11 2.45 4.38
CA HIS A 43 -15.47 2.91 4.13
C HIS A 43 -15.73 3.14 2.63
N LYS A 44 -14.76 3.68 1.89
CA LYS A 44 -14.91 3.94 0.46
C LYS A 44 -14.83 2.68 -0.40
N ILE A 45 -13.88 1.79 -0.13
CA ILE A 45 -13.67 0.59 -0.97
C ILE A 45 -14.51 -0.60 -0.51
N GLY A 46 -14.97 -0.61 0.75
CA GLY A 46 -15.72 -1.69 1.38
C GLY A 46 -16.84 -2.25 0.49
N PRO A 47 -17.73 -1.41 -0.04
CA PRO A 47 -18.81 -1.86 -0.94
C PRO A 47 -18.34 -2.55 -2.22
N ILE A 48 -17.10 -2.33 -2.65
CA ILE A 48 -16.52 -2.89 -3.88
C ILE A 48 -15.86 -4.25 -3.60
N ILE A 49 -15.19 -4.37 -2.45
CA ILE A 49 -14.35 -5.55 -2.11
C ILE A 49 -15.08 -6.56 -1.21
N GLU A 50 -16.22 -6.18 -0.64
CA GLU A 50 -17.05 -7.05 0.17
C GLU A 50 -17.68 -8.15 -0.70
N LYS A 51 -17.53 -9.40 -0.27
CA LYS A 51 -18.08 -10.56 -0.98
C LYS A 51 -19.37 -10.99 -0.30
N GLN A 52 -20.35 -11.39 -1.10
CA GLN A 52 -21.61 -11.93 -0.60
C GLN A 52 -21.38 -13.24 0.17
N GLN A 53 -22.12 -13.40 1.26
CA GLN A 53 -22.15 -14.65 1.99
C GLN A 53 -22.79 -15.74 1.13
N THR A 54 -22.10 -16.86 0.99
CA THR A 54 -22.65 -18.04 0.35
C THR A 54 -22.96 -19.09 1.41
N ARG A 55 -23.90 -20.00 1.11
CA ARG A 55 -24.25 -21.09 2.04
C ARG A 55 -23.08 -22.04 2.34
N LEU A 56 -22.04 -22.03 1.50
CA LEU A 56 -20.92 -22.97 1.57
C LEU A 56 -19.72 -22.43 2.34
N ARG A 57 -19.51 -21.11 2.35
CA ARG A 57 -18.33 -20.50 2.99
C ARG A 57 -18.57 -19.05 3.38
N MET A 58 -18.10 -18.69 4.57
CA MET A 58 -18.06 -17.30 5.01
C MET A 58 -16.99 -16.53 4.22
N PRO A 59 -17.33 -15.38 3.61
CA PRO A 59 -16.38 -14.57 2.88
C PRO A 59 -15.39 -13.92 3.84
N ILE A 60 -14.16 -13.71 3.35
CA ILE A 60 -13.15 -12.96 4.10
C ILE A 60 -13.64 -11.50 4.21
N PRO A 61 -13.73 -10.92 5.42
CA PRO A 61 -14.21 -9.56 5.61
C PRO A 61 -13.39 -8.52 4.84
N ALA A 62 -14.05 -7.43 4.41
CA ALA A 62 -13.42 -6.32 3.68
C ALA A 62 -12.22 -5.72 4.45
N LYS A 63 -12.34 -5.58 5.78
CA LYS A 63 -11.26 -5.10 6.66
C LYS A 63 -9.99 -5.95 6.54
N ILE A 64 -10.14 -7.28 6.57
CA ILE A 64 -9.02 -8.22 6.46
C ILE A 64 -8.43 -8.18 5.05
N ARG A 65 -9.28 -8.13 4.00
CA ARG A 65 -8.83 -8.02 2.60
C ARG A 65 -7.98 -6.77 2.38
N LEU A 66 -8.42 -5.63 2.93
CA LEU A 66 -7.69 -4.37 2.84
C LEU A 66 -6.36 -4.44 3.61
N ALA A 67 -6.38 -4.83 4.88
CA ALA A 67 -5.18 -4.84 5.69
C ALA A 67 -4.11 -5.83 5.18
N LEU A 68 -4.53 -6.99 4.67
CA LEU A 68 -3.66 -7.95 3.99
C LEU A 68 -2.99 -7.33 2.76
N THR A 69 -3.74 -6.58 1.97
CA THR A 69 -3.22 -5.91 0.78
C THR A 69 -2.26 -4.78 1.13
N LEU A 70 -2.61 -3.94 2.12
CA LEU A 70 -1.72 -2.87 2.59
C LEU A 70 -0.43 -3.43 3.18
N ARG A 71 -0.51 -4.51 3.96
CA ARG A 71 0.69 -5.18 4.48
C ARG A 71 1.58 -5.68 3.36
N TYR A 72 1.01 -6.31 2.33
CA TYR A 72 1.76 -6.73 1.15
C TYR A 72 2.44 -5.57 0.44
N LEU A 73 1.73 -4.46 0.21
CA LEU A 73 2.28 -3.26 -0.43
C LEU A 73 3.37 -2.58 0.42
N ALA A 74 3.21 -2.59 1.74
CA ALA A 74 4.14 -1.98 2.68
C ALA A 74 5.48 -2.72 2.80
N THR A 75 5.49 -4.05 2.70
CA THR A 75 6.68 -4.87 2.98
C THR A 75 7.20 -5.64 1.78
N GLY A 76 6.38 -5.87 0.75
CA GLY A 76 6.71 -6.76 -0.37
C GLY A 76 6.80 -8.23 0.05
N ASP A 77 6.16 -8.62 1.15
CA ASP A 77 6.27 -9.97 1.72
C ASP A 77 5.68 -11.05 0.79
N SER A 78 6.11 -12.30 0.97
CA SER A 78 5.65 -13.41 0.16
C SER A 78 4.21 -13.81 0.52
N TYR A 79 3.48 -14.38 -0.44
CA TYR A 79 2.14 -14.92 -0.18
C TYR A 79 2.15 -16.04 0.88
N LYS A 80 3.25 -16.79 1.01
CA LYS A 80 3.40 -17.82 2.04
C LYS A 80 3.46 -17.20 3.44
N SER A 81 4.24 -16.13 3.62
CA SER A 81 4.31 -15.40 4.89
C SER A 81 2.95 -14.82 5.27
N LEU A 82 2.27 -14.18 4.30
CA LEU A 82 0.93 -13.62 4.50
C LEU A 82 -0.11 -14.70 4.82
N HIS A 83 0.01 -15.90 4.25
CA HIS A 83 -0.82 -17.04 4.63
C HIS A 83 -0.67 -17.39 6.11
N TYR A 84 0.56 -17.43 6.64
CA TYR A 84 0.76 -17.73 8.06
C TYR A 84 0.24 -16.63 8.98
N LEU A 85 0.37 -15.38 8.56
CA LEU A 85 -0.05 -14.20 9.32
C LEU A 85 -1.58 -14.05 9.35
N PHE A 86 -2.22 -14.05 8.19
CA PHE A 86 -3.66 -13.82 8.05
C PHE A 86 -4.50 -15.10 8.01
N LYS A 87 -3.87 -16.28 8.03
CA LYS A 87 -4.54 -17.59 7.91
C LYS A 87 -5.46 -17.70 6.67
N VAL A 88 -5.13 -16.94 5.61
CA VAL A 88 -5.82 -16.98 4.31
C VAL A 88 -5.02 -17.85 3.36
N SER A 89 -5.68 -18.71 2.56
CA SER A 89 -4.98 -19.58 1.61
C SER A 89 -4.26 -18.76 0.52
N THR A 90 -3.07 -19.18 0.12
CA THR A 90 -2.27 -18.47 -0.90
C THR A 90 -3.01 -18.22 -2.22
N PRO A 91 -3.91 -19.10 -2.73
CA PRO A 91 -4.69 -18.79 -3.93
C PRO A 91 -5.74 -17.70 -3.71
N ALA A 92 -6.29 -17.58 -2.49
CA ALA A 92 -7.19 -16.48 -2.17
C ALA A 92 -6.42 -15.16 -2.08
N ILE A 93 -5.23 -15.17 -1.48
CA ILE A 93 -4.34 -13.99 -1.39
C ILE A 93 -4.01 -13.44 -2.79
N SER A 94 -3.65 -14.32 -3.73
CA SER A 94 -3.30 -13.91 -5.09
C SER A 94 -4.48 -13.30 -5.87
N GLN A 95 -5.72 -13.58 -5.48
CA GLN A 95 -6.91 -12.95 -6.03
C GLN A 95 -7.29 -11.65 -5.30
N ILE A 96 -7.17 -11.63 -3.96
CA ILE A 96 -7.53 -10.49 -3.11
C ILE A 96 -6.67 -9.28 -3.43
N ILE A 97 -5.35 -9.44 -3.49
CA ILE A 97 -4.43 -8.31 -3.65
C ILE A 97 -4.74 -7.50 -4.93
N PRO A 98 -4.83 -8.10 -6.14
CA PRO A 98 -5.17 -7.35 -7.34
C PRO A 98 -6.57 -6.73 -7.30
N GLU A 99 -7.56 -7.41 -6.69
CA GLU A 99 -8.93 -6.91 -6.57
C GLU A 99 -8.99 -5.65 -5.70
N VAL A 100 -8.33 -5.69 -4.55
CA VAL A 100 -8.26 -4.54 -3.62
C VAL A 100 -7.45 -3.41 -4.25
N CYS A 101 -6.31 -3.69 -4.90
CA CYS A 101 -5.54 -2.65 -5.61
C CYS A 101 -6.38 -1.94 -6.70
N LYS A 102 -7.19 -2.69 -7.46
CA LYS A 102 -8.09 -2.09 -8.45
C LYS A 102 -9.15 -1.21 -7.79
N ALA A 103 -9.73 -1.64 -6.67
CA ALA A 103 -10.70 -0.85 -5.91
C ALA A 103 -10.09 0.43 -5.31
N ILE A 104 -8.87 0.33 -4.77
CA ILE A 104 -8.14 1.51 -4.28
C ILE A 104 -7.91 2.51 -5.43
N ASN A 105 -7.43 2.02 -6.58
CA ASN A 105 -7.17 2.88 -7.73
C ASN A 105 -8.46 3.54 -8.24
N SER A 106 -9.58 2.82 -8.32
CA SER A 106 -10.84 3.39 -8.81
C SER A 106 -11.41 4.48 -7.90
N VAL A 107 -11.21 4.36 -6.58
CA VAL A 107 -11.68 5.30 -5.57
C VAL A 107 -10.75 6.51 -5.41
N LEU A 108 -9.43 6.32 -5.55
CA LEU A 108 -8.43 7.36 -5.33
C LEU A 108 -7.97 8.07 -6.61
N LYS A 109 -8.41 7.63 -7.79
CA LYS A 109 -8.04 8.23 -9.09
C LYS A 109 -8.13 9.76 -9.12
N ASP A 110 -9.16 10.33 -8.47
CA ASP A 110 -9.45 11.77 -8.52
C ASP A 110 -8.68 12.56 -7.43
N GLN A 111 -8.00 11.86 -6.52
CA GLN A 111 -7.18 12.47 -5.46
C GLN A 111 -5.76 12.79 -5.95
N ILE A 112 -5.29 12.09 -6.98
CA ILE A 112 -3.99 12.36 -7.60
C ILE A 112 -4.19 13.40 -8.69
N LYS A 113 -3.90 14.67 -8.37
CA LYS A 113 -3.90 15.76 -9.34
C LYS A 113 -2.56 15.82 -10.05
N LEU A 114 -2.54 15.41 -11.31
CA LEU A 114 -1.40 15.64 -12.19
C LEU A 114 -1.52 17.01 -12.85
N PRO A 115 -0.39 17.68 -13.15
CA PRO A 115 -0.39 18.89 -13.95
C PRO A 115 -0.99 18.60 -15.31
N GLN A 116 -1.91 19.46 -15.76
CA GLN A 116 -2.63 19.26 -17.03
C GLN A 116 -2.16 20.22 -18.12
N THR A 117 -1.49 21.31 -17.73
CA THR A 117 -1.05 22.33 -18.67
C THR A 117 0.48 22.42 -18.77
N PRO A 118 1.05 22.75 -19.94
CA PRO A 118 2.49 22.97 -20.08
C PRO A 118 3.04 24.01 -19.09
N ALA A 119 2.24 25.02 -18.75
CA ALA A 119 2.62 26.04 -17.77
C ALA A 119 2.80 25.47 -16.35
N GLU A 120 1.90 24.58 -15.92
CA GLU A 120 2.03 23.90 -14.63
C GLU A 120 3.25 22.97 -14.59
N TRP A 121 3.50 22.23 -15.68
CA TRP A 121 4.68 21.39 -15.81
C TRP A 121 5.99 22.19 -15.75
N LEU A 122 6.03 23.35 -16.43
CA LEU A 122 7.18 24.26 -16.38
C LEU A 122 7.37 24.87 -14.99
N SER A 123 6.28 25.21 -14.29
CA SER A 123 6.35 25.70 -12.91
C SER A 123 6.93 24.67 -11.96
N ILE A 124 6.64 23.38 -12.17
CA ILE A 124 7.21 22.31 -11.36
C ILE A 124 8.69 22.12 -11.72
N GLU A 125 9.02 22.12 -13.02
CA GLU A 125 10.41 21.99 -13.47
C GLU A 125 11.32 23.08 -12.93
N GLU A 126 10.85 24.32 -12.91
CA GLU A 126 11.59 25.46 -12.33
C GLU A 126 11.94 25.19 -10.85
N GLY A 127 11.04 24.58 -10.09
CA GLY A 127 11.25 24.21 -8.69
C GLY A 127 12.34 23.14 -8.49
N PHE A 128 12.50 22.23 -9.47
CA PHE A 128 13.55 21.20 -9.42
C PHE A 128 14.85 21.61 -10.12
N ARG A 129 14.82 22.60 -11.02
CA ARG A 129 15.90 22.93 -11.96
C ARG A 129 17.29 23.02 -11.35
N ARG A 130 17.41 23.56 -10.13
CA ARG A 130 18.70 23.72 -9.44
C ARG A 130 19.36 22.39 -9.05
N LYS A 131 18.58 21.35 -8.76
CA LYS A 131 19.08 20.03 -8.34
C LYS A 131 18.92 18.96 -9.41
N PHE A 132 17.83 19.03 -10.17
CA PHE A 132 17.45 18.08 -11.22
C PHE A 132 16.84 18.85 -12.41
N PRO A 133 17.67 19.32 -13.35
CA PRO A 133 17.20 19.98 -14.56
C PRO A 133 16.24 19.06 -15.34
N ARG A 134 15.13 19.60 -15.85
CA ARG A 134 14.06 18.87 -16.55
C ARG A 134 13.25 17.87 -15.71
N CYS A 135 13.42 17.88 -14.38
CA CYS A 135 12.58 17.07 -13.50
C CYS A 135 11.22 17.72 -13.33
N VAL A 136 10.17 17.03 -13.75
CA VAL A 136 8.79 17.53 -13.78
C VAL A 136 7.91 16.95 -12.67
N GLY A 137 8.50 16.24 -11.71
CA GLY A 137 7.79 15.69 -10.57
C GLY A 137 8.57 14.59 -9.86
N ALA A 138 8.13 14.28 -8.64
CA ALA A 138 8.65 13.18 -7.84
C ALA A 138 7.45 12.44 -7.23
N ILE A 139 7.37 11.14 -7.49
CA ILE A 139 6.51 10.21 -6.76
C ILE A 139 7.46 9.38 -5.93
N ASP A 140 7.15 9.18 -4.65
CA ASP A 140 7.97 8.62 -3.57
C ASP A 140 9.20 7.77 -3.96
N GLY A 141 10.29 7.94 -3.22
CA GLY A 141 11.61 7.45 -3.59
C GLY A 141 11.76 5.93 -3.44
N LYS A 142 12.02 5.23 -4.55
CA LYS A 142 12.62 3.89 -4.51
C LYS A 142 14.13 4.03 -4.32
N HIS A 143 14.72 3.34 -3.34
CA HIS A 143 16.17 3.30 -3.18
C HIS A 143 16.78 2.50 -4.35
N ILE A 144 17.43 3.20 -5.29
CA ILE A 144 18.14 2.58 -6.40
C ILE A 144 19.62 2.64 -6.08
N VAL A 145 20.25 1.48 -6.01
CA VAL A 145 21.70 1.38 -5.82
C VAL A 145 22.38 1.83 -7.11
N ILE A 146 22.98 3.01 -7.11
CA ILE A 146 23.79 3.50 -8.22
C ILE A 146 25.22 3.00 -8.03
N LYS A 147 25.80 2.40 -9.07
CA LYS A 147 27.24 2.11 -9.09
C LYS A 147 27.99 3.41 -9.37
N CYS A 148 28.83 3.85 -8.43
CA CYS A 148 29.59 5.09 -8.55
C CYS A 148 30.45 5.09 -9.84
N PRO A 149 30.39 6.15 -10.67
CA PRO A 149 31.30 6.30 -11.81
C PRO A 149 32.76 6.40 -11.36
N PRO A 150 33.72 5.89 -12.14
CA PRO A 150 35.15 6.02 -11.81
C PRO A 150 35.56 7.49 -11.60
N HIS A 151 36.43 7.75 -10.62
CA HIS A 151 37.01 9.06 -10.28
C HIS A 151 36.11 10.10 -9.60
N SER A 152 34.96 9.73 -9.03
CA SER A 152 33.99 10.73 -8.52
C SER A 152 33.93 10.95 -6.99
N GLY A 153 34.92 10.48 -6.22
CA GLY A 153 35.06 10.78 -4.78
C GLY A 153 33.79 10.54 -3.92
N SER A 154 33.68 11.27 -2.80
CA SER A 154 32.56 11.19 -1.85
C SER A 154 31.30 11.96 -2.28
N GLN A 155 31.21 12.44 -3.52
CA GLN A 155 30.02 13.19 -3.99
C GLN A 155 28.79 12.30 -4.28
N TYR A 156 28.92 10.98 -4.13
CA TYR A 156 27.85 9.99 -4.32
C TYR A 156 27.38 9.37 -3.00
N TYR A 157 27.26 10.15 -1.92
CA TYR A 157 26.46 9.74 -0.78
C TYR A 157 24.98 9.88 -1.13
N ASN A 158 24.32 8.72 -1.29
CA ASN A 158 22.87 8.50 -1.35
C ASN A 158 22.04 9.68 -1.87
N ILE A 159 21.84 9.69 -3.19
CA ILE A 159 20.77 10.48 -3.80
C ILE A 159 19.67 9.49 -4.16
N SER A 160 18.52 9.58 -3.49
CA SER A 160 17.31 8.88 -3.89
C SER A 160 16.94 9.32 -5.31
N ILE A 161 17.29 8.50 -6.31
CA ILE A 161 16.87 8.75 -7.68
C ILE A 161 15.39 8.37 -7.78
N HIS A 162 14.58 9.39 -8.01
CA HIS A 162 13.17 9.25 -8.34
C HIS A 162 13.09 8.95 -9.83
N ILE A 163 12.71 7.72 -10.19
CA ILE A 163 12.44 7.37 -11.57
C ILE A 163 11.01 7.75 -11.89
N ALA A 164 10.86 8.75 -12.77
CA ALA A 164 9.68 8.88 -13.60
C ALA A 164 9.91 8.01 -14.85
N SER A 165 9.16 6.93 -15.00
CA SER A 165 9.03 6.25 -16.29
C SER A 165 7.59 6.39 -16.76
N TYR A 166 7.46 6.89 -17.99
CA TYR A 166 6.27 6.75 -18.82
C TYR A 166 6.09 5.28 -19.25
#